data_AF-A0A923LR88-F1
#
_entry.id   AF-A0A923LR88-F1
#
_cell.length_a   1.000
_cell.length_b   1.000
_cell.length_c   1.000
_cell.angle_alpha   90.00
_cell.angle_beta   90.00
_cell.angle_gamma   90.00
#
_symmetry.space_group_name_H-M   'P 1'
#
loop_
_entity.id
_entity.type
_entity.pdbx_description
1 polymer ?
#
loop_
_entity_poly.entity_id
_entity_poly.type
_entity_poly.pdbx_seq_one_letter_code
_entity_poly.pdbx_strand_id
1 'polypeptide(L)'
;MAESKTEKQKVQEITEKLEQGIKELFESEKYKTYLNTMSKFHNYSFNNTMLIAMQKPDATLVAGFKAWQKNFDRHVKKGEKGIRILAPAPYKIKEERDKIDPVTQELLLDKDGNPQKEEVEITIPAFRAVSVFDVAQTDGKPIPELAAKELLSDVEGYQDMIRAVEAISPVPIELEEIAGDSKGYYDREAKRIAVQ
;
A
#
# COMPACT_ATOMS: atom_id res chain seq x y z
N MET A 1 -43.78 25.28 26.05
CA MET A 1 -42.59 25.00 26.86
C MET A 1 -41.69 24.12 26.04
N ALA A 2 -40.52 24.59 25.62
CA ALA A 2 -39.54 23.78 24.90
C ALA A 2 -38.65 23.09 25.93
N GLU A 3 -38.75 21.77 26.03
CA GLU A 3 -37.88 20.97 26.90
C GLU A 3 -36.43 21.14 26.46
N SER A 4 -35.59 21.70 27.34
CA SER A 4 -34.17 21.83 27.09
C SER A 4 -33.53 20.44 27.12
N LYS A 5 -33.13 19.91 25.95
CA LYS A 5 -32.36 18.66 25.83
C LYS A 5 -31.16 18.70 26.78
N THR A 6 -31.03 17.67 27.63
CA THR A 6 -29.94 17.54 28.60
C THR A 6 -28.60 17.50 27.88
N GLU A 7 -27.55 18.07 28.47
CA GLU A 7 -26.20 18.15 27.90
C GLU A 7 -25.68 16.78 27.43
N LYS A 8 -25.98 15.71 28.18
CA LYS A 8 -25.68 14.32 27.83
C LYS A 8 -26.35 13.85 26.53
N GLN A 9 -27.60 14.26 26.28
CA GLN A 9 -28.33 13.93 25.04
C GLN A 9 -27.77 14.70 23.84
N LYS A 10 -27.30 15.94 24.04
CA LYS A 10 -26.63 16.71 22.98
C LYS A 10 -25.30 16.07 22.58
N VAL A 11 -24.49 15.65 23.56
CA VAL A 11 -23.24 14.93 23.30
C VAL A 11 -23.50 13.62 22.56
N GLN A 12 -24.51 12.85 22.99
CA GLN A 12 -24.86 11.58 22.34
C GLN A 12 -25.32 11.77 20.90
N GLU A 13 -26.15 12.79 20.62
CA GLU A 13 -26.60 13.12 19.26
C GLU A 13 -25.43 13.58 18.36
N ILE A 14 -24.45 14.31 18.92
CA ILE A 14 -23.24 14.71 18.20
C ILE A 14 -22.37 13.48 17.89
N THR A 15 -22.17 12.59 18.86
CA THR A 15 -21.39 11.36 18.67
C THR A 15 -22.05 10.43 17.64
N GLU A 16 -23.36 10.25 17.69
CA GLU A 16 -24.10 9.43 16.71
C GLU A 16 -24.02 10.03 15.29
N LYS A 17 -24.15 11.35 15.15
CA LYS A 17 -23.96 12.03 13.85
C LYS A 17 -22.52 11.91 13.35
N LEU A 18 -21.53 11.97 14.25
CA LEU A 18 -20.13 11.79 13.90
C LEU A 18 -19.88 10.35 13.43
N GLU A 19 -20.35 9.35 14.18
CA GLU A 19 -20.24 7.93 13.81
C GLU A 19 -20.93 7.65 12.47
N GLN A 20 -22.12 8.21 12.26
CA GLN A 20 -22.83 8.06 10.99
C GLN A 20 -22.11 8.78 9.84
N GLY A 21 -21.60 9.99 10.04
CA GLY A 21 -20.85 10.73 9.02
C GLY A 21 -19.52 10.07 8.67
N ILE A 22 -18.82 9.51 9.67
CA ILE A 22 -17.64 8.67 9.49
C ILE A 22 -18.01 7.42 8.70
N LYS A 23 -19.07 6.72 9.10
CA LYS A 23 -19.53 5.51 8.43
C LYS A 23 -19.93 5.80 6.98
N GLU A 24 -20.62 6.89 6.69
CA GLU A 24 -20.97 7.32 5.33
C GLU A 24 -19.75 7.68 4.50
N LEU A 25 -18.72 8.30 5.10
CA LEU A 25 -17.44 8.59 4.43
C LEU A 25 -16.71 7.28 4.05
N PHE A 26 -16.60 6.33 4.99
CA PHE A 26 -15.95 5.03 4.80
C PHE A 26 -16.77 4.08 3.92
N GLU A 27 -18.09 4.16 3.97
CA GLU A 27 -19.01 3.37 3.15
C GLU A 27 -19.24 3.99 1.78
N SER A 28 -18.82 5.25 1.56
CA SER A 28 -18.93 5.90 0.28
C SER A 28 -18.31 5.00 -0.78
N GLU A 29 -19.08 4.71 -1.82
CA GLU A 29 -18.62 3.90 -2.95
C GLU A 29 -17.32 4.46 -3.55
N LYS A 30 -17.09 5.77 -3.44
CA LYS A 30 -15.84 6.43 -3.81
C LYS A 30 -14.66 5.99 -2.94
N TYR A 31 -14.80 5.99 -1.62
CA TYR A 31 -13.73 5.58 -0.69
C TYR A 31 -13.41 4.09 -0.84
N LYS A 32 -14.43 3.23 -0.93
CA LYS A 32 -14.25 1.80 -1.22
C LYS A 32 -13.56 1.57 -2.57
N THR A 33 -13.99 2.27 -3.62
CA THR A 33 -13.39 2.17 -4.95
C THR A 33 -11.93 2.63 -4.94
N TYR A 34 -11.61 3.69 -4.20
CA TYR A 34 -10.25 4.17 -4.01
C TYR A 34 -9.37 3.12 -3.35
N LEU A 35 -9.76 2.63 -2.17
CA LEU A 35 -8.98 1.61 -1.44
C LEU A 35 -8.83 0.33 -2.26
N ASN A 36 -9.89 -0.11 -2.93
CA ASN A 36 -9.86 -1.27 -3.83
C ASN A 36 -8.95 -1.06 -5.04
N THR A 37 -8.74 0.18 -5.50
CA THR A 37 -7.80 0.47 -6.60
C THR A 37 -6.38 0.53 -6.07
N MET A 38 -6.15 1.19 -4.94
CA MET A 38 -4.82 1.32 -4.34
C MET A 38 -4.25 -0.01 -3.86
N SER A 39 -5.10 -0.92 -3.37
CA SER A 39 -4.68 -2.28 -2.96
C SER A 39 -4.16 -3.15 -4.10
N LYS A 40 -4.43 -2.79 -5.36
CA LYS A 40 -3.93 -3.51 -6.55
C LYS A 40 -2.49 -3.15 -6.90
N PHE A 41 -1.95 -2.06 -6.35
CA PHE A 41 -0.53 -1.70 -6.54
C PHE A 41 0.37 -2.54 -5.62
N HIS A 42 1.61 -2.75 -6.07
CA HIS A 42 2.56 -3.55 -5.31
C HIS A 42 3.32 -2.71 -4.29
N ASN A 43 3.54 -3.30 -3.11
CA ASN A 43 4.57 -2.83 -2.17
C ASN A 43 5.92 -3.40 -2.62
N TYR A 44 6.63 -2.64 -3.46
CA TYR A 44 7.94 -3.04 -3.98
C TYR A 44 8.99 -3.14 -2.86
N SER A 45 9.94 -4.06 -3.03
CA SER A 45 11.12 -4.14 -2.15
C SER A 45 11.94 -2.87 -2.23
N PHE A 46 12.70 -2.54 -1.18
CA PHE A 46 13.59 -1.37 -1.16
C PHE A 46 14.49 -1.28 -2.40
N ASN A 47 15.09 -2.39 -2.82
CA ASN A 47 15.93 -2.44 -4.02
C ASN A 47 15.15 -2.06 -5.28
N ASN A 48 13.91 -2.55 -5.43
CA ASN A 48 13.07 -2.18 -6.56
C ASN A 48 12.61 -0.72 -6.48
N THR A 49 12.29 -0.21 -5.29
CA THR A 49 11.97 1.22 -5.08
C THR A 49 13.15 2.10 -5.48
N MET A 50 14.38 1.74 -5.08
CA MET A 50 15.59 2.45 -5.48
C MET A 50 15.82 2.39 -6.99
N LEU A 51 15.68 1.21 -7.60
CA LEU A 51 15.80 1.04 -9.05
C LEU A 51 14.79 1.91 -9.82
N ILE A 52 13.55 2.01 -9.32
CA ILE A 52 12.51 2.87 -9.88
C ILE A 52 12.94 4.33 -9.78
N ALA A 53 13.28 4.79 -8.57
CA ALA A 53 13.67 6.18 -8.32
C ALA A 53 14.88 6.61 -9.16
N MET A 54 15.89 5.75 -9.34
CA MET A 54 17.06 6.04 -10.18
C MET A 54 16.74 6.22 -11.67
N GLN A 55 15.70 5.55 -12.17
CA GLN A 55 15.31 5.60 -13.58
C GLN A 55 14.21 6.63 -13.86
N LYS A 56 13.33 6.86 -12.88
CA LYS A 56 12.22 7.82 -12.91
C LYS A 56 11.96 8.36 -11.49
N PRO A 57 12.65 9.45 -11.08
CA PRO A 57 12.54 10.00 -9.73
C PRO A 57 11.15 10.53 -9.36
N ASP A 58 10.35 10.90 -10.37
CA ASP A 58 8.99 11.41 -10.28
C ASP A 58 7.92 10.30 -10.41
N ALA A 59 8.31 9.03 -10.33
CA ALA A 59 7.36 7.92 -10.36
C ALA A 59 6.48 7.89 -9.10
N THR A 60 5.18 7.66 -9.28
CA THR A 60 4.17 7.66 -8.22
C THR A 60 3.50 6.30 -8.10
N LEU A 61 2.74 5.90 -9.13
CA LEU A 61 2.00 4.65 -9.17
C LEU A 61 2.56 3.78 -10.29
N VAL A 62 3.14 2.64 -9.91
CA VAL A 62 3.93 1.81 -10.82
C VAL A 62 3.33 0.41 -10.92
N ALA A 63 3.13 -0.06 -12.16
CA ALA A 63 2.65 -1.41 -12.42
C ALA A 63 3.23 -2.00 -13.72
N GLY A 64 3.13 -3.33 -13.86
CA GLY A 64 3.52 -4.01 -15.10
C GLY A 64 2.59 -3.70 -16.27
N PHE A 65 3.08 -3.80 -17.50
CA PHE A 65 2.31 -3.51 -18.72
C PHE A 65 0.93 -4.19 -18.77
N LYS A 66 0.89 -5.50 -18.52
CA LYS A 66 -0.37 -6.27 -18.50
C LYS A 66 -1.24 -5.93 -17.30
N ALA A 67 -0.66 -5.51 -16.17
CA ALA A 67 -1.41 -5.12 -14.99
C ALA A 67 -2.18 -3.82 -15.25
N TRP A 68 -1.57 -2.84 -15.96
CA TRP A 68 -2.26 -1.63 -16.41
C TRP A 68 -3.53 -1.95 -17.20
N GLN A 69 -3.44 -2.89 -18.14
CA GLN A 69 -4.58 -3.30 -18.96
C GLN A 69 -5.65 -4.05 -18.17
N LYS A 70 -5.25 -5.04 -17.37
CA LYS A 70 -6.18 -5.95 -16.70
C LYS A 70 -6.81 -5.38 -15.43
N ASN A 71 -6.06 -4.61 -14.66
CA ASN A 71 -6.44 -4.23 -13.30
C ASN A 71 -6.97 -2.80 -13.21
N PHE A 72 -6.60 -1.95 -14.17
CA PHE A 72 -6.83 -0.51 -14.13
C PHE A 72 -7.51 0.05 -15.39
N ASP A 73 -7.78 -0.76 -16.41
CA ASP A 73 -8.34 -0.32 -17.70
C ASP A 73 -7.51 0.81 -18.36
N ARG A 74 -6.18 0.69 -18.26
CA ARG A 74 -5.21 1.64 -18.82
C ARG A 74 -4.22 0.96 -19.74
N HIS A 75 -3.69 1.71 -20.70
CA HIS A 75 -2.72 1.23 -21.68
C HIS A 75 -1.47 2.11 -21.62
N VAL A 76 -0.30 1.49 -21.71
CA VAL A 76 0.96 2.24 -21.80
C VAL A 76 1.01 2.95 -23.16
N LYS A 77 1.37 4.23 -23.15
CA LYS A 77 1.49 5.05 -24.36
C LYS A 77 2.58 4.49 -25.28
N LYS A 78 2.37 4.61 -26.59
CA LYS A 78 3.34 4.12 -27.58
C LYS A 78 4.64 4.93 -27.47
N GLY A 79 5.77 4.22 -27.36
CA GLY A 79 7.10 4.85 -27.29
C GLY A 79 7.61 5.11 -25.87
N GLU A 80 6.81 4.85 -24.84
CA GLU A 80 7.23 5.02 -23.45
C GLU A 80 8.35 4.05 -23.06
N LYS A 81 9.33 4.57 -22.31
CA LYS A 81 10.44 3.77 -21.80
C LYS A 81 10.04 3.08 -20.51
N GLY A 82 10.10 1.76 -20.49
CA GLY A 82 9.83 0.97 -19.29
C GLY A 82 10.95 1.10 -18.24
N ILE A 83 10.55 1.11 -16.97
CA ILE A 83 11.42 1.11 -15.80
C ILE A 83 11.81 -0.35 -15.49
N ARG A 84 13.11 -0.63 -15.33
CA ARG A 84 13.60 -1.99 -15.07
C ARG A 84 13.61 -2.29 -13.57
N ILE A 85 12.95 -3.37 -13.19
CA ILE A 85 12.95 -3.91 -11.82
C ILE A 85 13.31 -5.40 -11.83
N LEU A 86 13.66 -5.95 -10.66
CA LEU A 86 13.91 -7.37 -10.48
C LEU A 86 12.61 -8.07 -10.05
N ALA A 87 12.24 -9.11 -10.78
CA ALA A 87 11.11 -9.98 -10.44
C ALA A 87 11.56 -11.43 -10.26
N PRO A 88 10.95 -12.19 -9.32
CA PRO A 88 11.20 -13.62 -9.18
C PRO A 88 10.90 -14.36 -10.48
N ALA A 89 11.81 -15.25 -10.85
CA ALA A 89 11.69 -16.17 -11.97
C ALA A 89 12.36 -17.52 -11.62
N PRO A 90 11.84 -18.22 -10.59
CA PRO A 90 12.41 -19.50 -10.18
C PRO A 90 12.30 -20.52 -11.31
N TYR A 91 13.28 -21.41 -11.40
CA TYR A 91 13.29 -22.52 -12.36
C TYR A 91 13.54 -23.83 -11.63
N LYS A 92 13.11 -24.94 -12.24
CA LYS A 92 13.22 -26.27 -11.65
C LYS A 92 14.34 -27.06 -12.31
N ILE A 93 15.11 -27.77 -11.50
CA ILE A 93 16.11 -28.73 -11.96
C ILE A 93 15.81 -30.10 -11.37
N LYS A 94 16.14 -31.16 -12.11
CA LYS A 94 16.12 -32.53 -11.61
C LYS A 94 17.54 -32.90 -11.22
N GLU A 95 17.73 -33.35 -9.98
CA GLU A 95 19.02 -33.82 -9.47
C GLU A 95 18.83 -35.26 -9.00
N GLU A 96 19.72 -36.17 -9.44
CA GLU A 96 19.80 -37.51 -8.86
C GLU A 96 20.45 -37.39 -7.49
N ARG A 97 19.72 -37.75 -6.44
CA ARG A 97 20.25 -37.86 -5.08
C ARG A 97 20.15 -39.28 -4.59
N ASP A 98 21.10 -39.69 -3.78
CA ASP A 98 21.02 -40.99 -3.14
C ASP A 98 19.82 -41.01 -2.21
N LYS A 99 19.05 -42.09 -2.31
CA LYS A 99 17.83 -42.31 -1.55
C LYS A 99 18.22 -42.65 -0.12
N ILE A 100 17.82 -41.82 0.82
CA ILE A 100 18.10 -42.01 2.24
C ILE A 100 16.83 -42.56 2.90
N ASP A 101 16.97 -43.59 3.73
CA ASP A 101 15.86 -44.11 4.52
C ASP A 101 15.38 -43.02 5.50
N PRO A 102 14.10 -42.64 5.48
CA PRO A 102 13.58 -41.54 6.28
C PRO A 102 13.62 -41.79 7.80
N VAL A 103 13.81 -43.05 8.23
CA VAL A 103 13.87 -43.45 9.64
C VAL A 103 15.32 -43.63 10.11
N THR A 104 16.16 -44.29 9.31
CA THR A 104 17.53 -44.63 9.74
C THR A 104 18.58 -43.61 9.29
N GLN A 105 18.26 -42.71 8.37
CA GLN A 105 19.20 -41.78 7.73
C GLN A 105 20.36 -42.45 6.97
N GLU A 106 20.24 -43.75 6.68
CA GLU A 106 21.24 -44.51 5.91
C GLU A 106 20.87 -44.58 4.43
N LEU A 107 21.89 -44.77 3.57
CA LEU A 107 21.71 -44.93 2.12
C LEU A 107 20.92 -46.22 1.85
N LEU A 108 19.80 -46.10 1.14
CA LEU A 108 19.05 -47.25 0.64
C LEU A 108 19.82 -47.86 -0.52
N LEU A 109 20.37 -49.06 -0.32
CA LEU A 109 21.10 -49.78 -1.34
C LEU A 109 20.14 -50.59 -2.23
N ASP A 110 20.49 -50.76 -3.50
CA ASP A 110 19.80 -51.68 -4.42
C ASP A 110 20.25 -53.14 -4.18
N LYS A 111 19.70 -54.07 -4.97
CA LYS A 111 20.02 -55.50 -4.84
C LYS A 111 21.49 -55.84 -5.15
N ASP A 112 22.21 -54.92 -5.79
CA ASP A 112 23.60 -55.06 -6.19
C ASP A 112 24.56 -54.30 -5.25
N GLY A 113 24.03 -53.71 -4.17
CA GLY A 113 24.81 -52.99 -3.15
C GLY A 113 25.19 -51.56 -3.53
N ASN A 114 24.62 -50.99 -4.59
CA ASN A 114 24.83 -49.60 -4.97
C ASN A 114 23.76 -48.68 -4.36
N PRO A 115 24.06 -47.39 -4.09
CA PRO A 115 23.04 -46.44 -3.63
C PRO A 115 21.90 -46.33 -4.64
N GLN A 116 20.66 -46.54 -4.20
CA GLN A 116 19.48 -46.23 -5.01
C GLN A 116 19.45 -44.73 -5.23
N LYS A 117 19.34 -44.31 -6.49
CA LYS A 117 19.19 -42.90 -6.84
C LYS A 117 17.72 -42.55 -7.01
N GLU A 118 17.33 -41.40 -6.48
CA GLU A 118 16.02 -40.80 -6.68
C GLU A 118 16.17 -39.47 -7.43
N GLU A 119 15.38 -39.27 -8.50
CA GLU A 119 15.27 -37.95 -9.14
C GLU A 119 14.47 -37.02 -8.23
N VAL A 120 15.14 -36.05 -7.61
CA VAL A 120 14.49 -35.00 -6.82
C VAL A 120 14.36 -33.73 -7.65
N GLU A 121 13.15 -33.18 -7.72
CA GLU A 121 12.89 -31.89 -8.37
C GLU A 121 13.15 -30.75 -7.38
N ILE A 122 14.19 -29.94 -7.63
CA ILE A 122 14.58 -28.80 -6.78
C ILE A 122 14.21 -27.50 -7.50
N THR A 123 13.58 -26.58 -6.76
CA THR A 123 13.28 -25.24 -7.27
C THR A 123 14.42 -24.29 -6.91
N ILE A 124 15.09 -23.75 -7.92
CA ILE A 124 16.16 -22.77 -7.76
C ILE A 124 15.57 -21.36 -7.80
N PRO A 125 15.75 -20.54 -6.75
CA PRO A 125 15.32 -19.16 -6.75
C PRO A 125 16.21 -18.36 -7.71
N ALA A 126 15.58 -17.70 -8.67
CA ALA A 126 16.26 -16.80 -9.60
C ALA A 126 15.42 -15.55 -9.81
N PHE A 127 16.07 -14.49 -10.31
CA PHE A 127 15.43 -13.22 -10.60
C PHE A 127 15.77 -12.81 -12.03
N ARG A 128 14.82 -12.12 -12.67
CA ARG A 128 15.03 -11.52 -13.99
C ARG A 128 14.61 -10.07 -14.00
N ALA A 129 15.25 -9.29 -14.86
CA ALA A 129 14.82 -7.92 -15.12
C ALA A 129 13.51 -7.91 -15.91
N VAL A 130 12.51 -7.20 -15.40
CA VAL A 130 11.22 -6.96 -16.06
C VAL A 130 10.94 -5.47 -16.18
N SER A 131 10.02 -5.12 -17.07
CA SER A 131 9.62 -3.72 -17.28
C SER A 131 8.29 -3.43 -16.59
N VAL A 132 8.28 -2.32 -15.86
CA VAL A 132 7.10 -1.68 -15.27
C VAL A 132 6.99 -0.24 -15.78
N PHE A 133 5.83 0.37 -15.58
CA PHE A 133 5.51 1.70 -16.09
C PHE A 133 4.79 2.49 -15.03
N ASP A 134 5.09 3.78 -14.96
CA ASP A 134 4.40 4.74 -14.10
C ASP A 134 3.04 5.17 -14.70
N VAL A 135 2.12 5.60 -13.86
CA VAL A 135 0.78 6.07 -14.27
C VAL A 135 0.83 7.18 -15.31
N ALA A 136 1.79 8.11 -15.24
CA ALA A 136 1.95 9.20 -16.21
C ALA A 136 2.26 8.69 -17.63
N GLN A 137 2.83 7.48 -17.73
CA GLN A 137 3.16 6.81 -18.98
C GLN A 137 1.98 6.04 -19.59
N THR A 138 0.78 6.16 -19.00
CA THR A 138 -0.40 5.41 -19.42
C THR A 138 -1.57 6.33 -19.75
N ASP A 139 -2.47 5.88 -20.64
CA ASP A 139 -3.75 6.50 -20.93
C ASP A 139 -4.89 5.52 -20.64
N GLY A 140 -6.06 6.05 -20.28
CA GLY A 140 -7.26 5.25 -19.99
C GLY A 140 -8.05 5.81 -18.82
N LYS A 141 -8.79 4.92 -18.13
CA LYS A 141 -9.66 5.31 -17.02
C LYS A 141 -8.87 6.02 -15.91
N PRO A 142 -9.29 7.20 -15.43
CA PRO A 142 -8.59 7.91 -14.37
C PRO A 142 -8.49 7.04 -13.11
N ILE A 143 -7.34 7.09 -12.46
CA ILE A 143 -7.16 6.46 -11.15
C ILE A 143 -7.99 7.26 -10.14
N PRO A 144 -8.79 6.61 -9.28
CA PRO A 144 -9.53 7.31 -8.24
C PRO A 144 -8.55 8.05 -7.33
N GLU A 145 -8.87 9.30 -7.03
CA GLU A 145 -8.15 10.10 -6.05
C GLU A 145 -9.08 10.38 -4.86
N LEU A 146 -8.54 10.25 -3.65
CA LEU A 146 -9.14 10.87 -2.47
C LEU A 146 -8.75 12.34 -2.46
N ALA A 147 -9.22 13.10 -3.44
CA ALA A 147 -9.17 14.55 -3.33
C ALA A 147 -10.21 14.95 -2.28
N ALA A 148 -9.82 14.94 -1.00
CA ALA A 148 -10.47 15.82 -0.04
C ALA A 148 -10.23 17.22 -0.60
N LYS A 149 -11.27 17.84 -1.16
CA LYS A 149 -11.19 19.25 -1.52
C LYS A 149 -10.81 19.98 -0.23
N GLU A 150 -9.72 20.73 -0.28
CA GLU A 150 -9.39 21.63 0.83
C GLU A 150 -10.64 22.45 1.14
N LEU A 151 -11.05 22.41 2.41
CA LEU A 151 -12.14 23.23 2.89
C LEU A 151 -11.59 24.65 3.00
N LEU A 152 -11.58 25.35 1.86
CA LEU A 152 -11.10 26.73 1.74
C LEU A 152 -12.09 27.75 2.33
N SER A 153 -13.19 27.27 2.93
CA SER A 153 -14.24 28.09 3.56
C SER A 153 -14.17 27.96 5.07
N ASP A 154 -14.54 29.03 5.78
CA ASP A 154 -14.73 29.00 7.22
C ASP A 154 -15.68 27.85 7.62
N VAL A 155 -15.17 26.97 8.47
CA VAL A 155 -15.97 25.87 9.05
C VAL A 155 -16.53 26.35 10.38
N GLU A 156 -17.85 26.41 10.47
CA GLU A 156 -18.54 26.75 11.73
C GLU A 156 -18.12 25.76 12.83
N GLY A 157 -17.68 26.28 13.98
CA GLY A 157 -17.19 25.44 15.09
C GLY A 157 -15.77 24.87 14.93
N TYR A 158 -14.98 25.33 13.95
CA TYR A 158 -13.60 24.87 13.75
C TYR A 158 -12.73 24.98 15.02
N GLN A 159 -12.84 26.10 15.75
CA GLN A 159 -12.09 26.28 17.01
C GLN A 159 -12.49 25.28 18.08
N ASP A 160 -13.77 24.94 18.18
CA ASP A 160 -14.25 23.97 19.16
C ASP A 160 -13.80 22.55 18.81
N MET A 161 -13.79 22.22 17.50
CA MET A 161 -13.23 20.97 16.99
C MET A 161 -11.73 20.85 17.32
N ILE A 162 -10.93 21.86 16.99
CA ILE A 162 -9.47 21.84 17.27
C ILE A 162 -9.21 21.69 18.77
N ARG A 163 -9.91 22.46 19.62
CA ARG A 163 -9.79 22.31 21.08
C ARG A 163 -10.15 20.91 21.58
N ALA A 164 -11.21 20.32 21.03
CA ALA A 164 -11.62 18.96 21.38
C ALA A 164 -10.54 17.94 20.99
N VAL A 165 -9.94 18.08 19.80
CA VAL A 165 -8.86 17.23 19.31
C VAL A 165 -7.59 17.41 20.15
N GLU A 166 -7.21 18.64 20.49
CA GLU A 166 -6.09 18.94 21.39
C GLU A 166 -6.29 18.33 22.77
N ALA A 167 -7.50 18.37 23.32
CA ALA A 167 -7.82 17.85 24.65
C ALA A 167 -7.72 16.32 24.75
N ILE A 168 -7.98 15.59 23.65
CA ILE A 168 -7.87 14.13 23.61
C ILE A 168 -6.52 13.63 23.12
N SER A 169 -5.72 14.50 22.48
CA SER A 169 -4.45 14.10 21.90
C SER A 169 -3.44 13.76 23.00
N PRO A 170 -2.77 12.60 22.92
CA PRO A 170 -1.73 12.23 23.88
C PRO A 170 -0.43 13.03 23.70
N VAL A 171 -0.32 13.80 22.62
CA VAL A 171 0.85 14.59 22.23
C VAL A 171 0.43 16.00 21.80
N PRO A 172 1.27 17.03 21.99
CA PRO A 172 0.96 18.38 21.53
C PRO A 172 0.69 18.42 20.02
N ILE A 173 -0.30 19.22 19.62
CA ILE A 173 -0.61 19.53 18.22
C ILE A 173 -0.28 21.02 18.03
N GLU A 174 0.55 21.34 17.05
CA GLU A 174 1.00 22.70 16.77
C GLU A 174 0.73 23.07 15.31
N LEU A 175 0.33 24.33 15.08
CA LEU A 175 0.17 24.89 13.75
C LEU A 175 1.48 25.56 13.33
N GLU A 176 2.08 25.12 12.23
CA GLU A 176 3.31 25.68 11.69
C GLU A 176 3.31 25.66 10.15
N GLU A 177 4.09 26.54 9.55
CA GLU A 177 4.30 26.52 8.09
C GLU A 177 5.19 25.33 7.71
N ILE A 178 4.60 24.33 7.07
CA ILE A 178 5.30 23.14 6.59
C ILE A 178 5.71 23.35 5.14
N ALA A 179 7.00 23.17 4.83
CA ALA A 179 7.52 23.28 3.48
C ALA A 179 7.07 22.10 2.59
N GLY A 180 6.67 22.41 1.36
CA GLY A 180 6.25 21.42 0.35
C GLY A 180 4.75 21.12 0.38
N ASP A 181 4.37 19.95 -0.13
CA ASP A 181 2.97 19.55 -0.28
C ASP A 181 2.40 18.84 0.97
N SER A 182 3.22 18.69 2.02
CA SER A 182 2.80 18.04 3.27
C SER A 182 1.89 18.96 4.09
N LYS A 183 0.78 18.41 4.59
CA LYS A 183 -0.20 19.12 5.42
C LYS A 183 -0.05 18.85 6.92
N GLY A 184 0.91 18.00 7.28
CA GLY A 184 1.20 17.66 8.67
C GLY A 184 2.23 16.55 8.79
N TYR A 185 2.90 16.46 9.93
CA TYR A 185 3.81 15.37 10.24
C TYR A 185 3.87 15.08 11.74
N TYR A 186 4.36 13.90 12.09
CA TYR A 186 4.66 13.53 13.47
C TYR A 186 6.17 13.59 13.71
N ASP A 187 6.60 14.47 14.62
CA ASP A 187 7.97 14.54 15.08
C ASP A 187 8.20 13.48 16.16
N ARG A 188 9.04 12.50 15.84
CA ARG A 188 9.34 11.39 16.76
C ARG A 188 10.23 11.79 17.93
N GLU A 189 11.10 12.79 17.74
CA GLU A 189 12.03 13.24 18.77
C GLU A 189 11.31 14.16 19.77
N ALA A 190 10.60 15.16 19.26
CA ALA A 190 9.83 16.08 20.08
C ALA A 190 8.49 15.49 20.56
N LYS A 191 8.07 14.33 20.01
CA LYS A 191 6.79 13.66 20.28
C LYS A 191 5.61 14.63 20.15
N ARG A 192 5.53 15.32 19.01
CA ARG A 192 4.47 16.29 18.69
C ARG A 192 3.92 16.05 17.28
N ILE A 193 2.72 16.54 17.04
CA ILE A 193 2.08 16.58 15.73
C ILE A 193 2.16 18.03 15.24
N ALA A 194 2.74 18.24 14.07
CA ALA A 194 2.72 19.51 13.35
C ALA A 194 1.65 19.45 12.26
N VAL A 195 0.85 20.51 12.11
CA VAL A 195 -0.21 20.64 11.10
C VAL A 195 -0.10 22.02 10.45
N GLN A 196 -0.42 22.11 9.15
CA GLN A 196 -0.48 23.39 8.43
C GLN A 196 -1.79 24.14 8.67
#